data_AF-A0A8T6S5M8-F1
#
_entry.id   AF-A0A8T6S5M8-F1
#
_cell.length_a   1.000
_cell.length_b   1.000
_cell.length_c   1.000
_cell.angle_alpha   90.00
_cell.angle_beta   90.00
_cell.angle_gamma   90.00
#
_symmetry.space_group_name_H-M   'P 1'
#
loop_
_entity.id
_entity.type
_entity.pdbx_description
1 polymer ?
#
loop_
_entity_poly.entity_id
_entity_poly.type
_entity_poly.pdbx_seq_one_letter_code
_entity_poly.pdbx_strand_id
1 'polypeptide(L)' 'WYTAPEENIERVKVVAVTESGCIAETMDGFAVNIGSCQAQPGDFVMAPVDKKAKERAAAMNPTT' A
#
# COMPACT_ATOMS: atom_id res chain seq x y z
N TRP A 1 -7.77 21.79 3.10
CA TRP A 1 -8.67 21.45 1.98
C TRP A 1 -8.07 20.42 1.00
N TYR A 2 -6.86 19.89 1.19
CA TYR A 2 -6.22 18.99 0.19
C TYR A 2 -5.71 17.65 0.75
N THR A 3 -6.38 17.12 1.77
CA THR A 3 -6.11 15.78 2.34
C THR A 3 -7.19 14.77 1.96
N ALA A 4 -7.98 15.02 0.91
CA ALA A 4 -8.83 13.98 0.36
C ALA A 4 -7.93 12.85 -0.18
N PRO A 5 -8.10 11.62 0.34
CA PRO A 5 -7.34 10.47 -0.14
C PRO A 5 -7.62 10.29 -1.63
N GLU A 6 -6.56 10.16 -2.43
CA GLU A 6 -6.70 9.75 -3.84
C GLU A 6 -6.43 8.25 -3.87
N GLU A 7 -7.49 7.48 -3.62
CA GLU A 7 -7.44 6.03 -3.64
C GLU A 7 -7.38 5.55 -5.08
N ASN A 8 -6.23 5.03 -5.47
CA ASN A 8 -6.05 4.42 -6.78
C ASN A 8 -5.99 2.91 -6.61
N ILE A 9 -6.74 2.17 -7.43
CA ILE A 9 -6.70 0.71 -7.39
C ILE A 9 -5.38 0.28 -8.04
N GLU A 10 -4.42 -0.14 -7.23
CA GLU A 10 -3.10 -0.54 -7.68
C GLU A 10 -2.88 -2.03 -7.40
N ARG A 11 -2.10 -2.69 -8.26
CA ARG A 11 -1.72 -4.09 -8.07
C ARG A 11 -0.59 -4.14 -7.03
N VAL A 12 -0.87 -4.75 -5.89
CA VAL A 12 0.06 -4.88 -4.77
C VAL A 12 0.35 -6.35 -4.48
N LYS A 13 1.56 -6.63 -4.00
CA LYS A 13 2.00 -7.96 -3.62
C LYS A 13 1.85 -8.14 -2.12
N VAL A 14 1.09 -9.12 -1.66
CA VAL A 14 0.96 -9.41 -0.23
C VAL A 14 2.32 -9.88 0.29
N VAL A 15 2.85 -9.21 1.30
CA VAL A 15 4.13 -9.56 1.92
C VAL A 15 3.94 -10.23 3.27
N ALA A 16 2.86 -9.89 3.99
CA ALA A 16 2.53 -10.50 5.27
C ALA A 16 1.02 -10.44 5.52
N VAL A 17 0.52 -11.46 6.22
CA VAL A 17 -0.86 -11.51 6.73
C VAL A 17 -0.77 -11.53 8.25
N THR A 18 -1.27 -10.49 8.90
CA THR A 18 -1.34 -10.36 10.36
C THR A 18 -2.79 -10.55 10.83
N GLU A 19 -3.00 -10.81 12.13
CA GLU A 19 -4.36 -10.87 12.71
C GLU A 19 -5.15 -9.57 12.51
N SER A 20 -4.46 -8.44 12.40
CA SER A 20 -5.04 -7.11 12.18
C SER A 20 -5.30 -6.76 10.71
N GLY A 21 -4.84 -7.58 9.74
CA GLY A 21 -4.99 -7.31 8.32
C GLY A 21 -3.82 -7.81 7.48
N CYS A 22 -3.86 -7.53 6.18
CA CYS A 22 -2.80 -7.88 5.26
C CYS A 22 -1.95 -6.66 4.94
N ILE A 23 -0.64 -6.88 5.00
CA ILE A 23 0.35 -5.94 4.54
C ILE A 23 0.72 -6.36 3.12
N ALA A 24 0.52 -5.45 2.18
CA ALA A 24 0.93 -5.61 0.80
C ALA A 24 1.94 -4.53 0.43
N GLU A 25 2.76 -4.80 -0.56
CA GLU A 25 3.77 -3.92 -1.08
C GLU A 25 3.40 -3.57 -2.52
N THR A 26 3.35 -2.29 -2.83
CA THR A 26 3.23 -1.78 -4.20
C THR A 26 4.50 -2.12 -5.00
N MET A 27 4.42 -2.17 -6.33
CA MET A 27 5.61 -2.43 -7.16
C MET A 27 6.70 -1.36 -7.01
N ASP A 28 6.33 -0.18 -6.53
CA ASP A 28 7.25 0.92 -6.20
C ASP A 28 7.93 0.75 -4.83
N GLY A 29 7.71 -0.37 -4.12
CA GLY A 29 8.34 -0.68 -2.84
C GLY A 29 7.68 -0.02 -1.62
N PHE A 30 6.44 0.48 -1.75
CA PHE A 30 5.71 1.03 -0.60
C PHE A 30 4.83 -0.03 0.05
N ALA A 31 5.04 -0.26 1.34
CA ALA A 31 4.18 -1.08 2.18
C ALA A 31 2.87 -0.35 2.49
N VAL A 32 1.75 -0.99 2.17
CA VAL A 32 0.39 -0.53 2.36
C VAL A 32 -0.40 -1.58 3.14
N ASN A 33 -1.22 -1.14 4.08
CA ASN A 33 -2.14 -2.03 4.76
C ASN A 33 -3.46 -2.07 3.98
N ILE A 34 -3.79 -3.24 3.44
CA ILE A 34 -4.99 -3.44 2.60
C ILE A 34 -6.18 -3.98 3.41
N GLY A 35 -6.06 -4.01 4.74
CA GLY A 35 -7.09 -4.55 5.64
C GLY A 35 -7.18 -6.07 5.57
N SER A 36 -8.29 -6.65 6.05
CA SER A 36 -8.49 -8.10 6.03
C SER A 36 -8.51 -8.63 4.59
N CYS A 37 -7.56 -9.48 4.25
CA CYS A 37 -7.50 -10.15 2.95
C CYS A 37 -7.44 -11.67 3.12
N GLN A 38 -8.03 -12.40 2.17
CA GLN A 38 -7.93 -13.86 2.07
C GLN A 38 -6.83 -14.29 1.08
N ALA A 39 -5.72 -13.55 1.03
CA ALA A 39 -4.60 -13.81 0.13
C ALA A 39 -3.39 -14.28 0.92
N GLN A 40 -2.48 -15.02 0.27
CA GLN A 40 -1.28 -15.54 0.92
C GLN A 40 -0.09 -14.61 0.66
N PRO A 41 0.94 -14.60 1.53
CA PRO A 41 2.20 -13.91 1.23
C PRO A 41 2.76 -14.40 -0.10
N GLY A 42 2.97 -13.48 -1.05
CA GLY A 42 3.39 -13.76 -2.41
C GLY A 42 2.30 -13.56 -3.47
N ASP A 43 1.02 -13.53 -3.08
CA ASP A 43 -0.09 -13.24 -3.99
C ASP A 43 -0.10 -11.78 -4.43
N PHE A 44 -0.62 -11.54 -5.63
CA PHE A 44 -0.89 -10.20 -6.12
C PHE A 44 -2.38 -9.91 -6.06
N VAL A 45 -2.75 -8.86 -5.35
CA VAL A 45 -4.14 -8.42 -5.20
C VAL A 45 -4.30 -6.98 -5.70
N MET A 46 -5.50 -6.63 -6.15
CA MET A 46 -5.83 -5.25 -6.48
C MET A 46 -6.45 -4.61 -5.23
N ALA A 47 -5.81 -3.57 -4.71
CA ALA A 47 -6.26 -2.89 -3.51
C ALA A 47 -6.26 -1.37 -3.70
N PRO A 48 -7.17 -0.63 -3.04
CA PRO A 48 -7.13 0.81 -3.03
C PRO A 48 -5.90 1.28 -2.25
N VAL A 49 -5.01 2.01 -2.91
CA VAL A 49 -3.82 2.62 -2.32
C VAL A 49 -3.98 4.13 -2.35
N ASP A 50 -3.75 4.78 -1.21
CA ASP A 50 -3.72 6.25 -1.16
C ASP A 50 -2.44 6.77 -1.83
N LYS A 51 -2.62 7.32 -3.03
CA LYS A 51 -1.53 7.87 -3.84
C LYS A 51 -0.87 9.08 -3.19
N LYS A 52 -1.63 9.90 -2.46
CA LYS A 52 -1.06 11.08 -1.76
C LYS A 52 -0.25 10.66 -0.54
N ALA A 53 -0.63 9.60 0.16
CA ALA A 53 0.18 9.02 1.22
C ALA A 53 1.51 8.50 0.68
N LYS A 54 1.48 7.83 -0.47
CA LYS A 54 2.69 7.39 -1.22
C LYS A 54 3.57 8.58 -1.63
N GLU A 55 3.00 9.63 -2.22
CA GLU A 55 3.73 10.84 -2.60
C GLU A 55 4.37 11.55 -1.40
N ARG A 56 3.67 11.60 -0.26
CA ARG A 56 4.23 12.16 0.99
C ARG A 56 5.36 11.29 1.53
N ALA A 57 5.22 9.97 1.50
CA ALA A 57 6.28 9.06 1.93
C ALA A 57 7.52 9.15 1.01
N ALA A 58 7.32 9.30 -0.30
CA ALA A 58 8.40 9.55 -1.25
C ALA A 58 9.10 10.90 -0.98
N ALA A 59 8.33 11.97 -0.75
CA ALA A 59 8.88 13.30 -0.46
C ALA A 59 9.58 13.39 0.91
N MET A 60 9.28 12.47 1.83
CA MET A 60 9.87 12.42 3.17
C MET A 60 11.12 11.51 3.25
N ASN A 61 11.51 10.88 2.13
CA ASN A 61 12.81 10.21 1.97
C ASN A 61 13.77 11.13 1.19
N PRO A 62 14.44 12.10 1.82
CA PRO A 62 15.50 12.85 1.16
C PRO A 62 16.72 11.93 1.02
N THR A 63 16.86 11.24 -0.11
CA THR A 63 18.19 10.79 -0.55
C THR A 63 19.00 12.05 -0.88
N THR A 64 19.83 12.47 0.08
CA THR A 64 20.98 13.37 -0.15
C THR A 64 22.19 12.53 -0.53
#